data_AF-A0A519TV49-F1
#
_entry.id   AF-A0A519TV49-F1
#
_cell.length_a   1.000
_cell.length_b   1.000
_cell.length_c   1.000
_cell.angle_alpha   90.00
_cell.angle_beta   90.00
_cell.angle_gamma   90.00
#
_symmetry.space_group_name_H-M   'P 1'
#
loop_
_entity.id
_entity.type
_entity.pdbx_description
1 polymer ?
#
loop_
_entity_poly.entity_id
_entity_poly.type
_entity_poly.pdbx_seq_one_letter_code
_entity_poly.pdbx_strand_id
1 'polypeptide(L)'
;MSSKIKIAKICDQCATRFIAKTTVTRFCSKACNSKFYKTTARNAKLLNAKIDTITRQTEIKTAQIERHYLNVNEVADLLGVSKRSVYGMINSGRLNALNLSVRSTRVSRIDLEVFFFNNGIKSNLINTVEPIAKSDKQINVADLKVGDCYSMDELVSIFDKSRTALYTALARASVPKIKIGKEAYFEKVAVGKLLKKYKMPKQLGLSKERTENQKLSEQGLKASQCYGIEDCVKMFGKDRSLLYGIFNRRLVPKIRDGQNVLLSRKAIDKLYKTFKREGRI
;
A
#
# COMPACT_ATOMS: atom_id res chain seq x y z
N MET A 1 9.75 5.31 -61.60
CA MET A 1 8.61 5.06 -62.50
C MET A 1 7.41 5.86 -62.01
N SER A 2 7.02 6.91 -62.73
CA SER A 2 5.83 7.71 -62.42
C SER A 2 4.64 7.11 -63.14
N SER A 3 3.86 6.28 -62.46
CA SER A 3 2.62 5.76 -63.01
C SER A 3 1.55 6.86 -62.96
N LYS A 4 1.07 7.30 -64.14
CA LYS A 4 0.01 8.31 -64.30
C LYS A 4 -1.38 7.71 -63.98
N ILE A 5 -1.50 7.02 -62.84
CA ILE A 5 -2.72 6.34 -62.42
C ILE A 5 -3.71 7.39 -61.90
N LYS A 6 -4.95 7.36 -62.41
CA LYS A 6 -6.08 8.16 -61.93
C LYS A 6 -7.24 7.21 -61.67
N ILE A 7 -7.61 7.04 -60.40
CA ILE A 7 -8.68 6.12 -59.98
C ILE A 7 -9.75 6.91 -59.24
N ALA A 8 -11.01 6.82 -59.65
CA ALA A 8 -12.11 7.40 -58.89
C ALA A 8 -12.40 6.57 -57.63
N LYS A 9 -12.40 7.21 -56.45
CA LYS A 9 -12.66 6.58 -55.15
C LYS A 9 -13.62 7.44 -54.32
N ILE A 10 -14.19 6.85 -53.27
CA ILE A 10 -15.00 7.53 -52.26
C ILE A 10 -14.12 7.75 -51.02
N CYS A 11 -14.18 8.94 -50.41
CA CYS A 11 -13.43 9.26 -49.20
C CYS A 11 -14.02 8.58 -47.97
N ASP A 12 -13.21 7.83 -47.22
CA ASP A 12 -13.63 7.12 -46.00
C ASP A 12 -14.16 8.04 -44.88
N GLN A 13 -13.91 9.35 -44.96
CA GLN A 13 -14.31 10.30 -43.91
C GLN A 13 -15.50 11.19 -44.27
N CYS A 14 -15.56 11.72 -45.50
CA CYS A 14 -16.61 12.63 -45.94
C CYS A 14 -17.55 12.02 -46.99
N ALA A 15 -17.33 10.76 -47.37
CA ALA A 15 -18.10 10.03 -48.37
C ALA A 15 -18.20 10.72 -49.76
N THR A 16 -17.38 11.72 -50.04
CA THR A 16 -17.34 12.37 -51.35
C THR A 16 -16.44 11.62 -52.33
N ARG A 17 -16.81 11.63 -53.61
CA ARG A 17 -16.01 11.05 -54.69
C ARG A 17 -14.78 11.93 -54.98
N PHE A 18 -13.62 11.34 -55.20
CA PHE A 18 -12.38 12.03 -55.55
C PHE A 18 -11.49 11.18 -56.47
N ILE A 19 -10.53 11.83 -57.15
CA ILE A 19 -9.59 11.15 -58.05
C ILE A 19 -8.28 10.90 -57.31
N ALA A 20 -8.00 9.63 -57.03
CA ALA A 20 -6.78 9.14 -56.43
C ALA A 20 -5.65 9.00 -57.46
N LYS A 21 -4.44 9.43 -57.07
CA LYS A 21 -3.21 9.26 -57.88
C LYS A 21 -2.43 7.98 -57.54
N THR A 22 -2.81 7.29 -56.46
CA THR A 22 -2.18 6.03 -56.04
C THR A 22 -3.25 5.02 -55.61
N THR A 23 -2.90 3.73 -55.65
CA THR A 23 -3.80 2.65 -55.25
C THR A 23 -4.10 2.65 -53.74
N VAL A 24 -3.25 3.25 -52.92
CA VAL A 24 -3.35 3.24 -51.45
C VAL A 24 -4.07 4.47 -50.86
N THR A 25 -4.33 5.52 -51.63
CA THR A 25 -5.02 6.72 -51.08
C THR A 25 -6.48 6.40 -50.76
N ARG A 26 -6.87 6.71 -49.52
CA ARG A 26 -8.21 6.48 -48.94
C ARG A 26 -9.04 7.76 -48.74
N PHE A 27 -8.40 8.93 -48.76
CA PHE A 27 -9.03 10.20 -48.43
C PHE A 27 -8.86 11.22 -49.53
N CYS A 28 -9.85 12.11 -49.70
CA CYS A 28 -9.80 13.19 -50.68
C CYS A 28 -8.80 14.30 -50.32
N SER A 29 -8.42 14.42 -49.03
CA SER A 29 -7.49 15.44 -48.55
C SER A 29 -6.79 15.04 -47.25
N LYS A 30 -5.68 15.71 -46.92
CA LYS A 30 -4.98 15.56 -45.63
C LYS A 30 -5.90 15.89 -44.44
N ALA A 31 -6.80 16.86 -44.60
CA ALA A 31 -7.76 17.22 -43.56
C ALA A 31 -8.73 16.07 -43.24
N CYS A 32 -9.26 15.39 -44.27
CA CYS A 32 -10.10 14.21 -44.08
C CYS A 32 -9.33 13.06 -43.41
N ASN A 33 -8.08 12.84 -43.80
CA ASN A 33 -7.22 11.84 -43.18
C ASN A 33 -7.01 12.10 -41.68
N SER A 34 -6.62 13.32 -41.30
CA SER A 34 -6.42 13.70 -39.90
C SER A 34 -7.72 13.63 -39.07
N LYS A 35 -8.86 13.99 -39.66
CA LYS A 35 -10.16 13.90 -39.00
C LYS A 35 -10.56 12.44 -38.75
N PHE A 36 -10.33 11.56 -39.72
CA PHE A 36 -10.60 10.12 -39.58
C PHE A 36 -9.82 9.52 -38.41
N TYR A 37 -8.48 9.71 -38.37
CA TYR A 37 -7.64 9.19 -37.28
C TYR A 37 -8.09 9.67 -35.89
N LYS A 38 -8.45 10.96 -35.76
CA LYS A 38 -8.95 11.51 -34.49
C LYS A 38 -10.30 10.90 -34.10
N THR A 39 -11.22 10.73 -35.05
CA THR A 39 -12.52 10.10 -34.81
C THR A 39 -12.37 8.63 -34.42
N THR A 40 -11.52 7.86 -35.12
CA THR A 40 -11.25 6.46 -34.79
C THR A 40 -10.68 6.31 -33.38
N ALA A 41 -9.69 7.14 -33.02
CA ALA A 41 -9.09 7.11 -31.68
C ALA A 41 -10.11 7.48 -30.59
N ARG A 42 -11.00 8.44 -30.85
CA ARG A 42 -12.09 8.81 -29.92
C ARG A 42 -13.09 7.65 -29.76
N ASN A 43 -13.50 7.03 -30.85
CA ASN A 43 -14.46 5.93 -30.83
C ASN A 43 -13.89 4.70 -30.10
N ALA A 44 -12.61 4.37 -30.29
CA ALA A 44 -11.94 3.30 -29.55
C ALA A 44 -11.98 3.54 -28.02
N LYS A 45 -11.72 4.78 -27.57
CA LYS A 45 -11.82 5.14 -26.14
C LYS A 45 -13.24 5.00 -25.60
N LEU A 46 -14.25 5.41 -26.39
CA LEU A 46 -15.66 5.28 -26.00
C LEU A 46 -16.10 3.82 -25.90
N LEU A 47 -15.67 2.97 -26.82
CA LEU A 47 -15.95 1.53 -26.77
C LEU A 47 -15.34 0.89 -25.53
N ASN A 48 -14.07 1.18 -25.23
CA ASN A 48 -13.42 0.66 -24.03
C ASN A 48 -14.12 1.11 -22.74
N ALA A 49 -14.51 2.39 -22.66
CA ALA A 49 -15.25 2.90 -21.51
C ALA A 49 -16.62 2.21 -21.32
N LYS A 50 -17.34 1.93 -22.42
CA LYS A 50 -18.61 1.18 -22.36
C LYS A 50 -18.42 -0.26 -21.90
N ILE A 51 -17.37 -0.93 -22.38
CA ILE A 51 -17.01 -2.29 -21.95
C ILE A 51 -16.72 -2.30 -20.45
N ASP A 52 -15.89 -1.37 -19.96
CA ASP A 52 -15.58 -1.25 -18.53
C ASP A 52 -16.83 -1.02 -17.66
N THR A 53 -17.79 -0.20 -18.13
CA THR A 53 -19.06 0.02 -17.42
C THR A 53 -19.91 -1.25 -17.35
N ILE A 54 -20.00 -2.01 -18.44
CA ILE A 54 -20.76 -3.26 -18.49
C ILE A 54 -20.12 -4.29 -17.56
N THR A 55 -18.79 -4.46 -17.61
CA THR A 55 -18.05 -5.40 -16.75
C THR A 55 -18.28 -5.11 -15.27
N ARG A 56 -18.18 -3.84 -14.85
CA ARG A 56 -18.46 -3.45 -13.46
C ARG A 56 -19.90 -3.72 -13.05
N GLN A 57 -20.88 -3.42 -13.92
CA GLN A 57 -22.29 -3.72 -13.62
C GLN A 57 -22.56 -5.23 -13.51
N THR A 58 -21.91 -6.05 -14.34
CA THR A 58 -22.02 -7.51 -14.24
C THR A 58 -21.38 -8.05 -12.96
N GLU A 59 -20.20 -7.55 -12.58
CA GLU A 59 -19.52 -7.94 -11.34
C GLU A 59 -20.37 -7.61 -10.09
N ILE A 60 -20.97 -6.42 -10.04
CA ILE A 60 -21.86 -5.98 -8.96
C ILE A 60 -23.10 -6.89 -8.85
N LYS A 61 -23.73 -7.23 -9.98
CA LYS A 61 -24.91 -8.13 -9.99
C LYS A 61 -24.56 -9.55 -9.59
N THR A 62 -23.38 -10.06 -9.97
CA THR A 62 -22.92 -11.39 -9.55
C THR A 62 -22.53 -11.46 -8.07
N ALA A 63 -22.10 -10.34 -7.47
CA ALA A 63 -21.78 -10.26 -6.05
C ALA A 63 -23.04 -10.24 -5.15
N GLN A 64 -24.20 -9.87 -5.69
CA GLN A 64 -25.47 -9.76 -4.95
C GLN A 64 -26.28 -11.07 -4.83
N ILE A 65 -25.90 -12.12 -5.57
CA ILE A 65 -26.52 -13.44 -5.38
C ILE A 65 -25.71 -14.15 -4.29
N GLU A 66 -26.23 -14.16 -3.07
CA GLU A 66 -25.69 -14.93 -1.95
C GLU A 66 -25.64 -16.43 -2.32
N ARG A 67 -24.52 -16.87 -2.88
CA ARG A 67 -24.32 -18.28 -3.20
C ARG A 67 -24.12 -19.06 -1.90
N HIS A 68 -25.11 -19.89 -1.56
CA HIS A 68 -25.03 -20.83 -0.42
C HIS A 68 -23.93 -21.89 -0.59
N TYR A 69 -23.49 -22.11 -1.82
CA TYR A 69 -22.42 -23.06 -2.15
C TYR A 69 -21.22 -22.33 -2.76
N LEU A 70 -20.07 -22.53 -2.15
CA LEU A 70 -18.80 -21.94 -2.53
C LEU A 70 -18.00 -22.94 -3.37
N ASN A 71 -17.27 -22.43 -4.35
CA ASN A 71 -16.28 -23.22 -5.07
C ASN A 71 -14.98 -23.35 -4.27
N VAL A 72 -14.13 -24.33 -4.60
CA VAL A 72 -12.89 -24.59 -3.86
C VAL A 72 -11.93 -23.40 -3.85
N ASN A 73 -11.96 -22.53 -4.87
CA ASN A 73 -11.12 -21.33 -4.89
C ASN A 73 -11.62 -20.30 -3.89
N GLU A 74 -12.92 -20.04 -3.85
CA GLU A 74 -13.54 -19.11 -2.89
C GLU A 74 -13.30 -19.58 -1.46
N VAL A 75 -13.36 -20.89 -1.21
CA VAL A 75 -13.01 -21.48 0.09
C VAL A 75 -11.53 -21.28 0.42
N ALA A 76 -10.64 -21.48 -0.55
CA ALA A 76 -9.21 -21.27 -0.37
C ALA A 76 -8.89 -19.80 -0.01
N ASP A 77 -9.56 -18.87 -0.67
CA ASP A 77 -9.43 -17.43 -0.43
C ASP A 77 -9.97 -17.05 0.97
N LEU A 78 -11.12 -17.59 1.37
CA LEU A 78 -11.71 -17.37 2.71
C LEU A 78 -10.82 -17.92 3.84
N LEU A 79 -10.18 -19.05 3.61
CA LEU A 79 -9.29 -19.70 4.59
C LEU A 79 -7.86 -19.15 4.55
N GLY A 80 -7.48 -18.40 3.51
CA GLY A 80 -6.12 -17.92 3.30
C GLY A 80 -5.12 -19.04 3.01
N VAL A 81 -5.55 -20.12 2.35
CA VAL A 81 -4.72 -21.31 2.07
C VAL A 81 -4.71 -21.66 0.58
N SER A 82 -3.84 -22.58 0.17
CA SER A 82 -3.81 -23.06 -1.22
C SER A 82 -5.01 -23.96 -1.54
N LYS A 83 -5.44 -23.99 -2.80
CA LYS A 83 -6.47 -24.93 -3.30
C LYS A 83 -6.12 -26.39 -2.97
N ARG A 84 -4.84 -26.74 -3.02
CA ARG A 84 -4.33 -28.07 -2.69
C ARG A 84 -4.58 -28.43 -1.23
N SER A 85 -4.41 -27.46 -0.32
CA SER A 85 -4.73 -27.61 1.10
C SER A 85 -6.22 -27.84 1.29
N VAL A 86 -7.08 -27.13 0.57
CA VAL A 86 -8.55 -27.34 0.62
C VAL A 86 -8.92 -28.74 0.15
N TYR A 87 -8.39 -29.21 -0.99
CA TYR A 87 -8.59 -30.60 -1.41
C TYR A 87 -8.05 -31.61 -0.40
N GLY A 88 -6.92 -31.32 0.25
CA GLY A 88 -6.38 -32.14 1.33
C GLY A 88 -7.34 -32.25 2.53
N MET A 89 -7.99 -31.14 2.91
CA MET A 89 -8.99 -31.11 3.98
C MET A 89 -10.26 -31.88 3.60
N ILE A 90 -10.69 -31.79 2.34
CA ILE A 90 -11.84 -32.55 1.83
C ILE A 90 -11.53 -34.05 1.79
N ASN A 91 -10.39 -34.43 1.23
CA ASN A 91 -9.99 -35.83 1.08
C ASN A 91 -9.69 -36.52 2.43
N SER A 92 -9.23 -35.76 3.43
CA SER A 92 -9.04 -36.27 4.79
C SER A 92 -10.32 -36.31 5.62
N GLY A 93 -11.47 -35.91 5.05
CA GLY A 93 -12.76 -35.87 5.75
C GLY A 93 -12.86 -34.74 6.79
N ARG A 94 -11.91 -33.81 6.82
CA ARG A 94 -11.94 -32.66 7.75
C ARG A 94 -12.94 -31.60 7.31
N LEU A 95 -13.19 -31.46 6.01
CA LEU A 95 -14.13 -30.50 5.43
C LEU A 95 -15.14 -31.22 4.53
N ASN A 96 -16.43 -31.11 4.84
CA ASN A 96 -17.50 -31.69 4.03
C ASN A 96 -17.66 -30.91 2.71
N ALA A 97 -17.81 -31.64 1.61
CA ALA A 97 -18.00 -31.04 0.29
C ALA A 97 -18.88 -31.92 -0.60
N LEU A 98 -19.69 -31.28 -1.44
CA LEU A 98 -20.49 -31.91 -2.48
C LEU A 98 -19.68 -31.98 -3.77
N ASN A 99 -19.45 -33.19 -4.27
CA ASN A 99 -18.82 -33.39 -5.57
C ASN A 99 -19.88 -33.52 -6.67
N LEU A 100 -20.00 -32.49 -7.52
CA LEU A 100 -20.98 -32.48 -8.63
C LEU A 100 -20.42 -33.13 -9.90
N SER A 101 -19.09 -33.12 -10.07
CA SER A 101 -18.38 -33.66 -11.24
C SER A 101 -16.88 -33.70 -10.94
N VAL A 102 -16.11 -34.45 -11.74
CA VAL A 102 -14.65 -34.60 -11.62
C VAL A 102 -13.90 -33.26 -11.43
N ARG A 103 -14.40 -32.17 -12.00
CA ARG A 103 -13.80 -30.81 -11.90
C ARG A 103 -14.61 -29.82 -11.05
N SER A 104 -15.69 -30.27 -10.40
CA SER A 104 -16.64 -29.37 -9.74
C SER A 104 -17.00 -29.86 -8.34
N THR A 105 -16.18 -29.48 -7.38
CA THR A 105 -16.47 -29.61 -5.95
C THR A 105 -17.08 -28.30 -5.43
N ARG A 106 -18.11 -28.42 -4.58
CA ARG A 106 -18.78 -27.31 -3.90
C ARG A 106 -18.79 -27.55 -2.41
N VAL A 107 -18.65 -26.48 -1.63
CA VAL A 107 -18.69 -26.53 -0.17
C VAL A 107 -19.83 -25.65 0.29
N SER A 108 -20.71 -26.18 1.13
CA SER A 108 -21.77 -25.39 1.76
C SER A 108 -21.16 -24.38 2.74
N ARG A 109 -21.73 -23.18 2.84
CA ARG A 109 -21.34 -22.22 3.89
C ARG A 109 -21.51 -22.81 5.29
N ILE A 110 -22.56 -23.61 5.50
CA ILE A 110 -22.84 -24.26 6.79
C ILE A 110 -21.71 -25.23 7.13
N ASP A 111 -21.26 -26.04 6.17
CA ASP A 111 -20.15 -26.97 6.39
C ASP A 111 -18.83 -26.24 6.70
N LEU A 112 -18.60 -25.06 6.11
CA LEU A 112 -17.46 -24.22 6.46
C LEU A 112 -17.57 -23.61 7.85
N GLU A 113 -18.75 -23.16 8.25
CA GLU A 113 -19.00 -22.67 9.59
C GLU A 113 -18.73 -23.77 10.62
N VAL A 114 -19.29 -24.97 10.41
CA VAL A 114 -19.03 -26.16 11.23
C VAL A 114 -17.54 -26.50 11.27
N PHE A 115 -16.83 -26.39 10.14
CA PHE A 115 -15.39 -26.55 10.09
C PHE A 115 -14.66 -25.54 11.00
N PHE A 116 -15.04 -24.26 10.98
CA PHE A 116 -14.46 -23.25 11.86
C PHE A 116 -14.73 -23.53 13.34
N PHE A 117 -15.96 -23.91 13.69
CA PHE A 117 -16.33 -24.32 15.05
C PHE A 117 -15.47 -25.47 15.56
N ASN A 118 -15.32 -26.53 14.76
CA ASN A 118 -14.59 -27.74 15.11
C ASN A 118 -13.08 -27.51 15.27
N ASN A 119 -12.52 -26.52 14.56
CA ASN A 119 -11.10 -26.15 14.68
C ASN A 119 -10.86 -25.04 15.72
N GLY A 120 -11.77 -24.88 16.69
CA GLY A 120 -11.56 -24.03 17.87
C GLY A 120 -11.89 -22.55 17.69
N ILE A 121 -12.43 -22.14 16.54
CA ILE A 121 -13.04 -20.82 16.39
C ILE A 121 -14.48 -20.93 16.91
N LYS A 122 -14.65 -20.76 18.22
CA LYS A 122 -16.00 -20.57 18.79
C LYS A 122 -16.59 -19.32 18.13
N SER A 123 -17.72 -19.46 17.42
CA SER A 123 -18.43 -18.33 16.81
C SER A 123 -19.06 -17.36 17.82
N ASN A 124 -18.51 -17.22 19.03
CA ASN A 124 -18.83 -16.10 19.91
C ASN A 124 -18.23 -14.78 19.39
N LEU A 125 -17.81 -14.73 18.12
CA LEU A 125 -17.64 -13.51 17.32
C LEU A 125 -18.83 -13.22 16.40
N ILE A 126 -19.92 -13.99 16.50
CA ILE A 126 -21.25 -13.48 16.17
C ILE A 126 -21.66 -12.63 17.37
N ASN A 127 -21.16 -11.40 17.40
CA ASN A 127 -22.08 -10.33 17.76
C ASN A 127 -23.19 -10.48 16.73
N THR A 128 -24.36 -10.98 17.14
CA THR A 128 -25.57 -10.43 16.58
C THR A 128 -25.34 -8.94 16.60
N VAL A 129 -25.19 -8.33 15.43
CA VAL A 129 -25.39 -6.90 15.32
C VAL A 129 -26.89 -6.76 15.58
N GLU A 130 -27.30 -6.86 16.84
CA GLU A 130 -28.27 -5.92 17.35
C GLU A 130 -27.80 -4.58 16.79
N PRO A 131 -28.68 -3.82 16.10
CA PRO A 131 -28.30 -2.52 15.58
C PRO A 131 -27.53 -1.85 16.70
N ILE A 132 -26.28 -1.47 16.44
CA ILE A 132 -25.49 -0.73 17.41
C ILE A 132 -26.31 0.53 17.66
N ALA A 133 -27.17 0.46 18.70
CA ALA A 133 -27.55 1.60 19.47
C ALA A 133 -26.20 2.21 19.76
N LYS A 134 -25.96 3.37 19.14
CA LYS A 134 -24.77 4.17 19.33
C LYS A 134 -24.45 4.01 20.80
N SER A 135 -23.36 3.31 21.14
CA SER A 135 -22.86 3.39 22.48
C SER A 135 -22.31 4.80 22.55
N ASP A 136 -23.21 5.74 22.79
CA ASP A 136 -22.93 6.90 23.56
C ASP A 136 -22.41 6.34 24.87
N LYS A 137 -21.11 6.04 24.89
CA LYS A 137 -20.33 6.26 26.10
C LYS A 137 -20.40 7.77 26.31
N GLN A 138 -21.55 8.22 26.81
CA GLN A 138 -21.60 9.30 27.77
C GLN A 138 -20.70 8.80 28.89
N ILE A 139 -19.42 9.14 28.77
CA ILE A 139 -18.59 9.32 29.95
C ILE A 139 -19.40 10.28 30.80
N ASN A 140 -19.80 9.84 32.00
CA ASN A 140 -20.53 10.66 32.95
C ASN A 140 -19.83 12.03 33.04
N VAL A 141 -20.50 13.05 32.53
CA VAL A 141 -20.04 14.45 32.43
C VAL A 141 -20.12 15.13 33.82
N ALA A 142 -20.01 14.37 34.90
CA ALA A 142 -20.28 14.87 36.24
C ALA A 142 -19.07 15.59 36.88
N ASP A 143 -17.83 15.37 36.40
CA ASP A 143 -16.64 15.93 37.09
C ASP A 143 -15.58 16.62 36.20
N LEU A 144 -15.83 16.85 34.90
CA LEU A 144 -14.86 17.59 34.07
C LEU A 144 -15.21 19.07 33.96
N LYS A 145 -14.45 19.91 34.67
CA LYS A 145 -14.53 21.38 34.58
C LYS A 145 -14.04 21.83 33.20
N VAL A 146 -14.78 22.77 32.60
CA VAL A 146 -14.46 23.38 31.29
C VAL A 146 -13.04 23.96 31.24
N GLY A 147 -12.46 24.32 32.40
CA GLY A 147 -11.08 24.83 32.51
C GLY A 147 -9.97 23.87 32.05
N ASP A 148 -10.22 22.56 31.98
CA ASP A 148 -9.20 21.53 31.69
C ASP A 148 -9.27 20.93 30.28
N CYS A 149 -9.96 21.62 29.36
CA CYS A 149 -10.05 21.23 27.94
C CYS A 149 -9.38 22.25 27.03
N TYR A 150 -8.93 21.79 25.85
CA TYR A 150 -8.51 22.65 24.73
C TYR A 150 -9.58 22.68 23.64
N SER A 151 -9.80 23.85 23.04
CA SER A 151 -10.57 24.01 21.80
C SER A 151 -9.74 23.59 20.59
N MET A 152 -10.41 23.24 19.48
CA MET A 152 -9.73 22.92 18.22
C MET A 152 -8.81 24.05 17.74
N ASP A 153 -9.17 25.30 17.96
CA ASP A 153 -8.34 26.44 17.52
C ASP A 153 -7.08 26.58 18.38
N GLU A 154 -7.17 26.30 19.68
CA GLU A 154 -5.99 26.24 20.56
C GLU A 154 -5.07 25.08 20.17
N LEU A 155 -5.64 23.93 19.77
CA LEU A 155 -4.86 22.79 19.28
C LEU A 155 -4.14 23.11 17.98
N VAL A 156 -4.75 23.88 17.07
CA VAL A 156 -4.08 24.36 15.84
C VAL A 156 -2.85 25.19 16.20
N SER A 157 -2.96 26.10 17.17
CA SER A 157 -1.87 26.93 17.65
C SER A 157 -0.77 26.15 18.39
N ILE A 158 -1.10 25.06 19.10
CA ILE A 158 -0.13 24.26 19.85
C ILE A 158 0.62 23.25 18.96
N PHE A 159 -0.05 22.68 17.95
CA PHE A 159 0.49 21.62 17.11
C PHE A 159 1.04 22.10 15.77
N ASP A 160 0.82 23.36 15.40
CA ASP A 160 1.16 23.94 14.08
C ASP A 160 0.70 23.05 12.92
N LYS A 161 -0.56 22.60 12.99
CA LYS A 161 -1.14 21.64 12.04
C LYS A 161 -2.54 22.04 11.62
N SER A 162 -2.93 21.60 10.42
CA SER A 162 -4.29 21.79 9.93
C SER A 162 -5.32 21.10 10.83
N ARG A 163 -6.52 21.69 10.92
CA ARG A 163 -7.67 21.12 11.65
C ARG A 163 -7.94 19.67 11.26
N THR A 164 -7.84 19.34 9.97
CA THR A 164 -8.06 17.97 9.45
C THR A 164 -7.01 16.97 9.94
N ALA A 165 -5.74 17.38 9.96
CA ALA A 165 -4.66 16.54 10.48
C ALA A 165 -4.82 16.29 11.97
N LEU A 166 -5.26 17.30 12.72
CA LEU A 166 -5.55 17.22 14.15
C LEU A 166 -6.74 16.30 14.45
N TYR A 167 -7.86 16.45 13.73
CA TYR A 167 -9.00 15.53 13.87
C TYR A 167 -8.60 14.07 13.64
N THR A 168 -7.80 13.83 12.60
CA THR A 168 -7.30 12.48 12.29
C THR A 168 -6.36 11.97 13.38
N ALA A 169 -5.50 12.83 13.92
CA ALA A 169 -4.56 12.48 14.99
C ALA A 169 -5.27 12.15 16.32
N LEU A 170 -6.23 12.98 16.70
CA LEU A 170 -7.04 12.83 17.92
C LEU A 170 -7.92 11.58 17.84
N ALA A 171 -8.51 11.31 16.66
CA ALA A 171 -9.27 10.09 16.42
C ALA A 171 -8.41 8.83 16.51
N ARG A 172 -7.21 8.82 15.91
CA ARG A 172 -6.27 7.68 15.99
C ARG A 172 -5.76 7.42 17.40
N ALA A 173 -5.66 8.45 18.22
CA ALA A 173 -5.21 8.35 19.60
C ALA A 173 -6.36 8.10 20.60
N SER A 174 -7.60 7.97 20.12
CA SER A 174 -8.80 7.77 20.94
C SER A 174 -8.94 8.82 22.06
N VAL A 175 -8.63 10.08 21.76
CA VAL A 175 -8.74 11.18 22.73
C VAL A 175 -10.23 11.48 22.99
N PRO A 176 -10.67 11.53 24.26
CA PRO A 176 -12.05 11.87 24.59
C PRO A 176 -12.37 13.28 24.08
N LYS A 177 -13.54 13.41 23.44
CA LYS A 177 -14.06 14.68 22.93
C LYS A 177 -15.36 15.02 23.65
N ILE A 178 -15.49 16.27 24.08
CA ILE A 178 -16.71 16.83 24.64
C ILE A 178 -17.27 17.77 23.58
N LYS A 179 -18.55 17.62 23.24
CA LYS A 179 -19.22 18.55 22.33
C LYS A 179 -20.07 19.51 23.15
N ILE A 180 -19.75 20.80 23.08
CA ILE A 180 -20.55 21.87 23.68
C ILE A 180 -21.06 22.71 22.51
N GLY A 181 -22.35 22.58 22.20
CA GLY A 181 -22.94 23.21 21.01
C GLY A 181 -22.31 22.74 19.70
N LYS A 182 -21.76 23.68 18.92
CA LYS A 182 -21.08 23.40 17.63
C LYS A 182 -19.59 23.07 17.79
N GLU A 183 -19.03 23.33 18.96
CA GLU A 183 -17.59 23.21 19.19
C GLU A 183 -17.22 21.91 19.89
N ALA A 184 -16.04 21.40 19.57
CA ALA A 184 -15.47 20.19 20.14
C ALA A 184 -14.25 20.53 21.00
N TYR A 185 -14.29 20.06 22.24
CA TYR A 185 -13.28 20.27 23.26
C TYR A 185 -12.59 18.94 23.58
N PHE A 186 -11.28 18.99 23.85
CA PHE A 186 -10.45 17.81 24.10
C PHE A 186 -9.67 17.95 25.41
N GLU A 187 -9.59 16.87 26.18
CA GLU A 187 -8.95 16.87 27.50
C GLU A 187 -7.44 17.19 27.42
N LYS A 188 -6.96 18.16 28.22
CA LYS A 188 -5.56 18.63 28.22
C LYS A 188 -4.55 17.52 28.48
N VAL A 189 -4.85 16.58 29.38
CA VAL A 189 -3.95 15.47 29.75
C VAL A 189 -3.73 14.53 28.57
N ALA A 190 -4.81 14.16 27.88
CA ALA A 190 -4.76 13.27 26.73
C ALA A 190 -4.06 13.95 25.53
N VAL A 191 -4.35 15.23 25.30
CA VAL A 191 -3.66 16.05 24.30
C VAL A 191 -2.17 16.18 24.62
N GLY A 192 -1.79 16.38 25.88
CA GLY A 192 -0.40 16.48 26.30
C GLY A 192 0.40 15.20 26.02
N LYS A 193 -0.20 14.02 26.24
CA LYS A 193 0.39 12.72 25.83
C LYS A 193 0.62 12.66 24.33
N LEU A 194 -0.33 13.17 23.54
CA LEU A 194 -0.27 13.22 22.09
C LEU A 194 0.83 14.19 21.63
N LEU A 195 0.95 15.36 22.25
CA LEU A 195 2.00 16.34 21.98
C LEU A 195 3.40 15.77 22.23
N LYS A 196 3.60 15.03 23.33
CA LYS A 196 4.85 14.33 23.60
C LYS A 196 5.22 13.36 22.47
N LYS A 197 4.25 12.58 21.96
CA LYS A 197 4.47 11.68 20.83
C LYS A 197 4.84 12.41 19.54
N TYR A 198 4.29 13.60 19.30
CA TYR A 198 4.59 14.41 18.11
C TYR A 198 5.94 15.13 18.19
N LYS A 199 6.35 15.60 19.38
CA LYS A 199 7.65 16.23 19.60
C LYS A 199 8.81 15.24 19.57
N MET A 200 8.57 13.96 19.91
CA MET A 200 9.58 12.93 19.79
C MET A 200 9.77 12.55 18.31
N PRO A 201 10.96 12.72 17.71
CA PRO A 201 11.19 12.23 16.36
C PRO A 201 10.94 10.73 16.33
N LYS A 202 10.27 10.23 15.28
CA LYS A 202 10.14 8.78 15.05
C LYS A 202 11.53 8.18 15.21
N GLN A 203 11.72 7.30 16.19
CA GLN A 203 12.94 6.52 16.30
C GLN A 203 12.95 5.57 15.10
N LEU A 204 13.42 6.04 13.93
CA LEU A 204 13.90 5.15 12.88
C LEU A 204 14.92 4.24 13.59
N GLY A 205 14.85 2.92 13.44
CA GLY A 205 15.73 2.00 14.18
C GLY A 205 17.24 2.31 14.05
N LEU A 206 17.62 3.12 13.06
CA LEU A 206 18.98 3.56 12.75
C LEU A 206 19.32 4.97 13.28
N SER A 207 18.41 5.70 13.93
CA SER A 207 18.62 7.11 14.31
C SER A 207 19.75 7.28 15.33
N LYS A 208 19.79 6.42 16.35
CA LYS A 208 20.87 6.41 17.36
C LYS A 208 22.24 6.10 16.73
N GLU A 209 22.30 5.08 15.86
CA GLU A 209 23.56 4.74 15.17
C GLU A 209 24.04 5.86 14.25
N ARG A 210 23.12 6.54 13.55
CA ARG A 210 23.46 7.68 12.67
C ARG A 210 24.01 8.86 13.46
N THR A 211 23.42 9.21 14.60
CA THR A 211 23.91 10.33 15.42
C THR A 211 25.26 10.01 16.05
N GLU A 212 25.48 8.77 16.49
CA GLU A 212 26.80 8.33 16.95
C GLU A 212 27.86 8.41 15.84
N ASN A 213 27.52 7.97 14.63
CA ASN A 213 28.43 8.05 13.50
C ASN A 213 28.72 9.50 13.09
N GLN A 214 27.74 10.40 13.14
CA GLN A 214 27.98 11.83 12.92
C GLN A 214 28.95 12.42 13.94
N LYS A 215 28.76 12.13 15.24
CA LYS A 215 29.69 12.53 16.30
C LYS A 215 31.10 11.98 16.06
N LEU A 216 31.22 10.74 15.59
CA LEU A 216 32.51 10.15 15.24
C LEU A 216 33.16 10.83 14.02
N SER A 217 32.36 11.33 13.08
CA SER A 217 32.86 12.12 11.94
C SER A 217 33.38 13.49 12.38
N GLU A 218 32.70 14.13 13.34
CA GLU A 218 33.08 15.45 13.89
C GLU A 218 34.38 15.39 14.70
N GLN A 219 34.67 14.26 15.35
CA GLN A 219 35.91 14.06 16.13
C GLN A 219 37.18 13.96 15.27
N GLY A 220 37.05 13.88 13.95
CA GLY A 220 38.15 13.68 13.02
C GLY A 220 38.68 12.24 13.06
N LEU A 221 38.90 11.65 11.88
CA LEU A 221 39.41 10.28 11.77
C LEU A 221 40.85 10.30 11.25
N LYS A 222 41.66 9.37 11.75
CA LYS A 222 43.01 9.11 11.23
C LYS A 222 42.98 7.88 10.33
N ALA A 223 43.82 7.85 9.30
CA ALA A 223 43.91 6.71 8.37
C ALA A 223 44.20 5.38 9.10
N SER A 224 45.00 5.41 10.17
CA SER A 224 45.34 4.24 11.01
C SER A 224 44.14 3.60 11.73
N GLN A 225 43.02 4.32 11.87
CA GLN A 225 41.82 3.86 12.54
C GLN A 225 40.69 3.50 11.56
N CYS A 226 41.04 3.29 10.29
CA CYS A 226 40.10 3.00 9.24
C CYS A 226 40.40 1.64 8.57
N TYR A 227 39.35 0.99 8.06
CA TYR A 227 39.47 -0.17 7.19
C TYR A 227 39.35 0.25 5.73
N GLY A 228 40.04 -0.47 4.84
CA GLY A 228 39.76 -0.43 3.42
C GLY A 228 38.42 -1.09 3.12
N ILE A 229 37.83 -0.74 1.97
CA ILE A 229 36.61 -1.41 1.51
C ILE A 229 36.84 -2.91 1.27
N GLU A 230 38.04 -3.31 0.85
CA GLU A 230 38.42 -4.70 0.60
C GLU A 230 38.44 -5.52 1.89
N ASP A 231 38.95 -4.95 2.99
CA ASP A 231 38.91 -5.57 4.31
C ASP A 231 37.46 -5.77 4.76
N CYS A 232 36.60 -4.78 4.51
CA CYS A 232 35.16 -4.88 4.82
C CYS A 232 34.48 -5.99 4.01
N VAL A 233 34.85 -6.18 2.73
CA VAL A 233 34.32 -7.29 1.91
C VAL A 233 34.71 -8.63 2.51
N LYS A 234 35.97 -8.79 2.92
CA LYS A 234 36.46 -10.02 3.57
C LYS A 234 35.76 -10.27 4.92
N MET A 235 35.57 -9.24 5.74
CA MET A 235 34.90 -9.37 7.04
C MET A 235 33.41 -9.70 6.93
N PHE A 236 32.69 -9.04 6.01
CA PHE A 236 31.23 -9.18 5.91
C PHE A 236 30.79 -10.28 4.96
N GLY A 237 31.67 -10.79 4.09
CA GLY A 237 31.34 -11.78 3.07
C GLY A 237 30.26 -11.30 2.08
N LYS A 238 30.23 -10.00 1.78
CA LYS A 238 29.20 -9.36 0.94
C LYS A 238 29.82 -8.56 -0.19
N ASP A 239 29.06 -8.41 -1.27
CA ASP A 239 29.47 -7.61 -2.42
C ASP A 239 29.79 -6.15 -2.07
N ARG A 240 30.79 -5.58 -2.74
CA ARG A 240 31.28 -4.20 -2.53
C ARG A 240 30.15 -3.17 -2.65
N SER A 241 29.26 -3.35 -3.62
CA SER A 241 28.16 -2.41 -3.89
C SER A 241 27.13 -2.41 -2.76
N LEU A 242 26.82 -3.60 -2.23
CA LEU A 242 25.90 -3.78 -1.11
C LEU A 242 26.44 -3.12 0.17
N LEU A 243 27.73 -3.30 0.44
CA LEU A 243 28.38 -2.68 1.59
C LEU A 243 28.35 -1.16 1.52
N TYR A 244 28.63 -0.55 0.36
CA TYR A 244 28.48 0.91 0.20
C TYR A 244 27.05 1.38 0.46
N GLY A 245 26.03 0.67 0.00
CA GLY A 245 24.63 0.98 0.28
C GLY A 245 24.31 0.95 1.77
N ILE A 246 24.78 -0.08 2.48
CA ILE A 246 24.60 -0.24 3.92
C ILE A 246 25.30 0.89 4.69
N PHE A 247 26.57 1.16 4.36
CA PHE A 247 27.38 2.16 5.05
C PHE A 247 26.85 3.58 4.84
N ASN A 248 26.45 3.93 3.61
CA ASN A 248 25.85 5.23 3.31
C ASN A 248 24.52 5.42 4.04
N ARG A 249 23.65 4.41 4.10
CA ARG A 249 22.38 4.49 4.82
C ARG A 249 22.57 4.68 6.33
N ARG A 250 23.69 4.22 6.89
CA ARG A 250 24.02 4.34 8.32
C ARG A 250 24.95 5.52 8.63
N LEU A 251 25.32 6.31 7.62
CA LEU A 251 26.24 7.45 7.73
C LEU A 251 27.59 7.07 8.33
N VAL A 252 28.13 5.90 7.98
CA VAL A 252 29.44 5.46 8.48
C VAL A 252 30.51 6.48 8.08
N PRO A 253 31.33 6.97 9.03
CA PRO A 253 32.35 7.97 8.72
C PRO A 253 33.39 7.42 7.75
N LYS A 254 33.78 8.23 6.78
CA LYS A 254 34.72 7.86 5.71
C LYS A 254 35.69 8.98 5.39
N ILE A 255 36.92 8.60 5.05
CA ILE A 255 37.98 9.47 4.55
C ILE A 255 38.33 9.03 3.13
N ARG A 256 38.65 9.99 2.27
CA ARG A 256 39.24 9.71 0.96
C ARG A 256 40.75 9.77 1.07
N ASP A 257 41.42 8.70 0.66
CA ASP A 257 42.87 8.61 0.53
C ASP A 257 43.19 8.23 -0.92
N GLY A 258 43.46 9.25 -1.75
CA GLY A 258 43.59 9.10 -3.19
C GLY A 258 42.33 8.52 -3.85
N GLN A 259 42.47 7.38 -4.52
CA GLN A 259 41.36 6.64 -5.16
C GLN A 259 40.60 5.73 -4.18
N ASN A 260 41.12 5.55 -2.97
CA ASN A 260 40.56 4.64 -1.97
C ASN A 260 39.68 5.39 -0.98
N VAL A 261 38.64 4.68 -0.51
CA VAL A 261 37.75 5.16 0.55
C VAL A 261 38.00 4.32 1.79
N LEU A 262 38.45 4.97 2.86
CA LEU A 262 38.72 4.38 4.15
C LEU A 262 37.52 4.63 5.07
N LEU A 263 37.07 3.60 5.80
CA LEU A 263 35.88 3.61 6.65
C LEU A 263 36.26 3.45 8.12
N SER A 264 35.59 4.15 9.03
CA SER A 264 35.90 4.08 10.48
C SER A 264 35.80 2.66 11.03
N ARG A 265 36.91 2.14 11.58
CA ARG A 265 36.98 0.81 12.21
C ARG A 265 35.96 0.66 13.35
N LYS A 266 35.83 1.69 14.20
CA LYS A 266 34.91 1.69 15.35
C LYS A 266 33.45 1.53 14.93
N ALA A 267 33.04 2.20 13.85
CA ALA A 267 31.69 2.08 13.30
C ALA A 267 31.47 0.72 12.65
N ILE A 268 32.45 0.25 11.86
CA ILE A 268 32.39 -1.05 11.17
C ILE A 268 32.35 -2.22 12.15
N ASP A 269 33.17 -2.24 13.20
CA ASP A 269 33.18 -3.31 14.20
C ASP A 269 31.86 -3.36 14.98
N LYS A 270 31.26 -2.20 15.26
CA LYS A 270 29.93 -2.13 15.90
C LYS A 270 28.85 -2.70 14.96
N LEU A 271 28.92 -2.39 13.67
CA LEU A 271 28.03 -2.96 12.65
C LEU A 271 28.23 -4.46 12.49
N TYR A 272 29.47 -4.94 12.53
CA TYR A 272 29.76 -6.36 12.43
C TYR A 272 29.15 -7.13 13.60
N LYS A 273 29.29 -6.62 14.82
CA LYS A 273 28.66 -7.20 16.02
C LYS A 273 27.13 -7.23 15.93
N THR A 274 26.49 -6.18 15.41
CA THR A 274 25.03 -6.17 15.26
C THR A 274 24.56 -7.16 14.21
N PHE A 275 25.24 -7.26 13.06
CA PHE A 275 24.89 -8.20 12.00
C PHE A 275 25.09 -9.65 12.43
N LYS A 276 26.15 -9.96 13.19
CA LYS A 276 26.38 -11.29 13.75
C LYS A 276 25.27 -11.69 14.73
N ARG A 277 24.83 -10.76 15.60
CA ARG A 277 23.71 -10.98 16.51
C ARG A 277 22.37 -11.19 15.77
N GLU A 278 22.21 -10.56 14.61
CA GLU A 278 21.02 -10.69 13.77
C GLU A 278 21.07 -11.89 12.80
N GLY A 279 22.15 -12.69 12.81
CA GLY A 279 22.30 -13.85 11.91
C GLY A 279 22.44 -13.48 10.42
N ARG A 280 22.92 -12.27 10.12
CA ARG A 280 23.05 -11.74 8.74
C ARG A 280 24.44 -11.98 8.12
N ILE A 281 25.39 -12.42 8.96
CA ILE A 281 26.78 -12.78 8.72
C ILE A 281 27.12 -13.83 9.78
#